data_AF-A0A6N9HPM6-F1
#
_entry.id   AF-A0A6N9HPM6-F1
#
_cell.length_a   1.000
_cell.length_b   1.000
_cell.length_c   1.000
_cell.angle_alpha   90.00
_cell.angle_beta   90.00
_cell.angle_gamma   90.00
#
_symmetry.space_group_name_H-M   'P 1'
#
loop_
_entity.id
_entity.type
_entity.pdbx_description
1 polymer ?
#
loop_
_entity_poly.entity_id
_entity_poly.type
_entity_poly.pdbx_seq_one_letter_code
_entity_poly.pdbx_strand_id
1 'polypeptide(L)'
;MLSNPMMEAVEAPGSAAASAGAAPRAVLVTDPNPASRELMLRRLQTLGYATLQAADGAQTLALWRSGGAGMVITDSQLTDMDAYALARAIRAGDSGNVAIVASWPHAFLRDLEACYEAGIDDHLPQPASMAALARLMAQWLPLPVAGEATLDPARLNALAGGSTPVAESLLQDFAASNAADRRALQRAFALRDLAAIGRIAHAVRGAAQAIGAARLARAASVLEAAWRRSDLPSALAGQPDFDRACTGLDDYLALRLSASA
;
A
#
# COMPACT_ATOMS: atom_id res chain seq x y z
N MET A 1 -49.92 17.31 -14.88
CA MET A 1 -49.33 16.14 -14.21
C MET A 1 -48.60 15.34 -15.28
N LEU A 2 -47.30 15.61 -15.46
CA LEU A 2 -46.45 14.93 -16.43
C LEU A 2 -45.56 13.97 -15.63
N SER A 3 -45.78 12.68 -15.85
CA SER A 3 -45.06 11.58 -15.22
C SER A 3 -43.64 11.48 -15.77
N ASN A 4 -42.67 11.53 -14.87
CA ASN A 4 -41.26 11.30 -15.12
C ASN A 4 -40.99 9.78 -15.19
N PRO A 5 -40.32 9.23 -16.22
CA PRO A 5 -39.98 7.82 -16.24
C PRO A 5 -38.80 7.54 -15.32
N MET A 6 -38.92 6.41 -14.63
CA MET A 6 -38.01 5.85 -13.66
C MET A 6 -36.72 5.40 -14.37
N MET A 7 -35.59 5.99 -14.00
CA MET A 7 -34.26 5.58 -14.44
C MET A 7 -33.80 4.46 -13.51
N GLU A 8 -33.87 3.21 -13.98
CA GLU A 8 -33.33 2.04 -13.29
C GLU A 8 -31.82 2.22 -13.10
N ALA A 9 -31.37 2.08 -11.85
CA ALA A 9 -29.97 2.07 -11.50
C ALA A 9 -29.34 0.77 -12.02
N VAL A 10 -28.37 0.92 -12.93
CA VAL A 10 -27.50 -0.18 -13.37
C VAL A 10 -26.64 -0.60 -12.18
N GLU A 11 -26.86 -1.81 -11.68
CA GLU A 11 -26.03 -2.43 -10.65
C GLU A 11 -24.60 -2.66 -11.18
N ALA A 12 -23.62 -2.16 -10.43
CA ALA A 12 -22.20 -2.40 -10.69
C ALA A 12 -21.86 -3.88 -10.38
N PRO A 13 -21.15 -4.61 -11.26
CA PRO A 13 -20.78 -5.98 -10.99
C PRO A 13 -19.66 -6.07 -9.94
N GLY A 14 -19.96 -6.78 -8.85
CA GLY A 14 -19.10 -7.81 -8.27
C GLY A 14 -17.76 -7.38 -7.71
N SER A 15 -17.75 -7.06 -6.41
CA SER A 15 -16.55 -7.11 -5.55
C SER A 15 -15.91 -8.50 -5.63
N ALA A 16 -14.83 -8.62 -6.40
CA ALA A 16 -13.97 -9.79 -6.40
C ALA A 16 -13.22 -9.82 -5.06
N ALA A 17 -13.52 -10.86 -4.27
CA ALA A 17 -12.90 -11.13 -2.99
C ALA A 17 -11.36 -11.13 -3.11
N ALA A 18 -10.70 -10.31 -2.30
CA ALA A 18 -9.27 -10.30 -2.14
C ALA A 18 -8.80 -11.67 -1.63
N SER A 19 -8.18 -12.47 -2.51
CA SER A 19 -7.54 -13.72 -2.15
C SER A 19 -6.33 -13.45 -1.24
N ALA A 20 -6.46 -13.86 0.02
CA ALA A 20 -5.35 -13.94 0.97
C ALA A 20 -4.26 -14.90 0.41
N GLY A 21 -3.04 -14.39 0.22
CA GLY A 21 -1.87 -15.18 -0.17
C GLY A 21 -1.08 -14.73 -1.41
N ALA A 22 -1.47 -13.64 -2.09
CA ALA A 22 -0.71 -13.15 -3.24
C ALA A 22 0.63 -12.52 -2.82
N ALA A 23 1.72 -12.98 -3.43
CA ALA A 23 3.03 -12.35 -3.39
C ALA A 23 2.93 -10.82 -3.63
N PRO A 24 3.85 -9.99 -3.09
CA PRO A 24 3.79 -8.55 -3.25
C PRO A 24 3.71 -8.19 -4.74
N ARG A 25 2.58 -7.59 -5.12
CA ARG A 25 2.30 -7.18 -6.49
C ARG A 25 2.98 -5.83 -6.76
N ALA A 26 3.91 -5.80 -7.71
CA ALA A 26 4.59 -4.60 -8.16
C ALA A 26 3.74 -3.80 -9.17
N VAL A 27 4.09 -2.51 -9.33
CA VAL A 27 3.58 -1.65 -10.39
C VAL A 27 4.57 -1.66 -11.56
N LEU A 28 4.15 -2.17 -12.71
CA LEU A 28 4.94 -2.14 -13.94
C LEU A 28 4.73 -0.81 -14.66
N VAL A 29 5.79 -0.01 -14.74
CA VAL A 29 5.78 1.29 -15.43
C VAL A 29 6.40 1.16 -16.82
N THR A 30 5.65 1.56 -17.83
CA THR A 30 6.08 1.55 -19.22
C THR A 30 6.09 2.97 -19.77
N ASP A 31 7.26 3.46 -20.17
CA ASP A 31 7.41 4.79 -20.75
C ASP A 31 8.70 4.81 -21.59
N PRO A 32 8.68 5.23 -22.87
CA PRO A 32 9.88 5.23 -23.72
C PRO A 32 10.90 6.29 -23.27
N ASN A 33 10.46 7.35 -22.57
CA ASN A 33 11.32 8.40 -22.06
C ASN A 33 11.92 7.98 -20.70
N PRO A 34 13.26 7.80 -20.59
CA PRO A 34 13.88 7.35 -19.36
C PRO A 34 13.71 8.34 -18.20
N ALA A 35 13.64 9.64 -18.46
CA ALA A 35 13.47 10.65 -17.40
C ALA A 35 12.04 10.64 -16.84
N SER A 36 11.03 10.51 -17.71
CA SER A 36 9.62 10.38 -17.30
C SER A 36 9.38 9.07 -16.54
N ARG A 37 9.96 7.96 -17.05
CA ARG A 37 9.93 6.66 -16.38
C ARG A 37 10.52 6.72 -14.98
N GLU A 38 11.73 7.27 -14.85
CA GLU A 38 12.42 7.41 -13.56
C GLU A 38 11.63 8.28 -12.57
N LEU A 39 11.02 9.38 -13.04
CA LEU A 39 10.19 10.23 -12.20
C LEU A 39 8.95 9.48 -11.68
N MET A 40 8.28 8.69 -12.54
CA MET A 40 7.13 7.88 -12.13
C MET A 40 7.53 6.81 -11.11
N LEU A 41 8.64 6.11 -11.34
CA LEU A 41 9.18 5.10 -10.43
C LEU A 41 9.45 5.68 -9.05
N ARG A 42 10.15 6.82 -8.96
CA ARG A 42 10.43 7.49 -7.67
C ARG A 42 9.16 7.87 -6.91
N ARG A 43 8.12 8.32 -7.62
CA ARG A 43 6.84 8.69 -7.00
C ARG A 43 6.11 7.47 -6.45
N LEU A 44 6.09 6.37 -7.18
CA LEU A 44 5.52 5.10 -6.72
C LEU A 44 6.28 4.53 -5.52
N GLN A 45 7.62 4.58 -5.56
CA GLN A 45 8.48 4.18 -4.43
C GLN A 45 8.25 5.07 -3.20
N THR A 46 8.06 6.38 -3.38
CA THR A 46 7.69 7.31 -2.30
C THR A 46 6.35 6.93 -1.66
N LEU A 47 5.42 6.36 -2.44
CA LEU A 47 4.13 5.86 -1.97
C LEU A 47 4.20 4.43 -1.39
N GLY A 48 5.38 3.80 -1.35
CA GLY A 48 5.59 2.48 -0.76
C GLY A 48 5.33 1.29 -1.70
N TYR A 49 5.25 1.53 -3.01
CA TYR A 49 5.04 0.45 -3.99
C TYR A 49 6.36 -0.09 -4.53
N ALA A 50 6.44 -1.42 -4.65
CA ALA A 50 7.45 -2.06 -5.48
C ALA A 50 7.18 -1.75 -6.95
N THR A 51 8.23 -1.54 -7.74
CA THR A 51 8.11 -1.15 -9.14
C THR A 51 8.91 -2.07 -10.06
N LEU A 52 8.36 -2.29 -11.24
CA LEU A 52 9.05 -2.85 -12.40
C LEU A 52 9.07 -1.78 -13.49
N GLN A 53 10.04 -1.85 -14.40
CA GLN A 53 10.17 -0.88 -15.47
C GLN A 53 10.33 -1.54 -16.83
N ALA A 54 9.70 -0.96 -17.84
CA ALA A 54 9.84 -1.32 -19.25
C ALA A 54 10.01 -0.06 -20.10
N ALA A 55 10.83 -0.15 -21.15
CA ALA A 55 11.00 0.93 -22.11
C ALA A 55 10.00 0.88 -23.29
N ASP A 56 9.42 -0.28 -23.55
CA ASP A 56 8.57 -0.55 -24.71
C ASP A 56 7.49 -1.60 -24.41
N GLY A 57 6.55 -1.79 -25.35
CA GLY A 57 5.43 -2.73 -25.21
C GLY A 57 5.90 -4.18 -25.14
N ALA A 58 6.89 -4.57 -25.94
CA ALA A 58 7.45 -5.93 -25.93
C ALA A 58 8.03 -6.32 -24.55
N GLN A 59 8.84 -5.45 -23.94
CA GLN A 59 9.36 -5.63 -22.57
C GLN A 59 8.24 -5.68 -21.55
N THR A 60 7.23 -4.83 -21.72
CA THR A 60 6.05 -4.79 -20.82
C THR A 60 5.32 -6.12 -20.82
N LEU A 61 5.04 -6.67 -22.01
CA LEU A 61 4.37 -7.97 -22.16
C LEU A 61 5.23 -9.10 -21.59
N ALA A 62 6.55 -9.06 -21.76
CA ALA A 62 7.45 -10.05 -21.19
C ALA A 62 7.43 -10.05 -19.65
N LEU A 63 7.54 -8.87 -19.03
CA LEU A 63 7.51 -8.69 -17.58
C LEU A 63 6.13 -8.99 -16.98
N TRP A 64 5.06 -8.62 -17.67
CA TRP A 64 3.71 -8.99 -17.24
C TRP A 64 3.53 -10.52 -17.23
N ARG A 65 3.99 -11.23 -18.28
CA ARG A 65 3.92 -12.70 -18.37
C ARG A 65 4.77 -13.43 -17.33
N SER A 66 5.88 -12.86 -16.87
CA SER A 66 6.68 -13.47 -15.80
C SER A 66 5.97 -13.51 -14.44
N GLY A 67 4.83 -12.82 -14.32
CA GLY A 67 4.10 -12.69 -13.07
C GLY A 67 4.72 -11.65 -12.14
N GLY A 68 3.94 -11.21 -11.15
CA GLY A 68 4.39 -10.25 -10.12
C GLY A 68 3.91 -8.81 -10.33
N ALA A 69 3.41 -8.43 -11.51
CA ALA A 69 2.73 -7.15 -11.69
C ALA A 69 1.27 -7.25 -11.22
N GLY A 70 0.85 -6.39 -10.30
CA GLY A 70 -0.58 -6.20 -9.96
C GLY A 70 -1.23 -5.06 -10.72
N MET A 71 -0.41 -4.22 -11.35
CA MET A 71 -0.85 -3.06 -12.08
C MET A 71 0.17 -2.69 -13.16
N VAL A 72 -0.31 -2.20 -14.29
CA VAL A 72 0.48 -1.61 -15.38
C VAL A 72 0.12 -0.14 -15.50
N ILE A 73 1.12 0.74 -15.45
CA ILE A 73 1.00 2.16 -15.80
C ILE A 73 1.80 2.37 -17.08
N THR A 74 1.13 2.67 -18.20
CA THR A 74 1.79 2.83 -19.50
C THR A 74 1.64 4.24 -20.05
N ASP A 75 2.66 4.75 -20.74
CA ASP A 75 2.50 5.90 -21.63
C ASP A 75 1.50 5.56 -22.75
N SER A 76 0.76 6.57 -23.21
CA SER A 76 -0.16 6.48 -24.35
C SER A 76 0.50 6.06 -25.66
N GLN A 77 1.79 6.38 -25.85
CA GLN A 77 2.56 6.14 -27.07
C GLN A 77 3.89 5.47 -26.73
N LEU A 78 4.04 4.20 -27.11
CA LEU A 78 5.31 3.48 -27.00
C LEU A 78 5.98 3.44 -28.38
N THR A 79 7.25 3.03 -28.40
CA THR A 79 8.03 2.98 -29.65
C THR A 79 7.51 1.91 -30.63
N ASP A 80 6.90 0.85 -30.11
CA ASP A 80 6.47 -0.34 -30.85
C ASP A 80 4.95 -0.51 -30.94
N MET A 81 4.18 0.07 -30.01
CA MET A 81 2.71 0.00 -29.99
C MET A 81 2.08 1.16 -29.19
N ASP A 82 0.78 1.37 -29.36
CA ASP A 82 0.03 2.29 -28.49
C ASP A 82 -0.51 1.59 -27.23
N ALA A 83 -0.95 2.38 -26.25
CA ALA A 83 -1.51 1.85 -25.01
C ALA A 83 -2.75 0.95 -25.24
N TYR A 84 -3.54 1.20 -26.28
CA TYR A 84 -4.71 0.38 -26.60
C TYR A 84 -4.32 -1.02 -27.09
N ALA A 85 -3.31 -1.11 -27.96
CA ALA A 85 -2.77 -2.38 -28.44
C ALA A 85 -2.13 -3.18 -27.31
N LEU A 86 -1.38 -2.50 -26.43
CA LEU A 86 -0.82 -3.11 -25.23
C LEU A 86 -1.92 -3.66 -24.31
N ALA A 87 -2.97 -2.88 -24.04
CA ALA A 87 -4.08 -3.29 -23.19
C ALA A 87 -4.80 -4.53 -23.76
N ARG A 88 -5.12 -4.52 -25.06
CA ARG A 88 -5.70 -5.69 -25.74
C ARG A 88 -4.81 -6.93 -25.64
N ALA A 89 -3.50 -6.76 -25.80
CA ALA A 89 -2.55 -7.87 -25.71
C ALA A 89 -2.46 -8.46 -24.29
N ILE A 90 -2.54 -7.63 -23.24
CA ILE A 90 -2.62 -8.08 -21.85
C ILE A 90 -3.94 -8.81 -21.60
N ARG A 91 -5.08 -8.22 -22.01
CA ARG A 91 -6.42 -8.81 -21.81
C ARG A 91 -6.64 -10.13 -22.54
N ALA A 92 -5.93 -10.37 -23.64
CA ALA A 92 -5.96 -11.67 -24.32
C ALA A 92 -5.44 -12.83 -23.43
N GLY A 93 -4.63 -12.54 -22.41
CA GLY A 93 -4.12 -13.53 -21.45
C GLY A 93 -4.43 -13.23 -19.98
N ASP A 94 -5.17 -12.16 -19.68
CA ASP A 94 -5.63 -11.78 -18.34
C ASP A 94 -7.11 -11.40 -18.36
N SER A 95 -7.92 -12.09 -17.56
CA SER A 95 -9.37 -11.83 -17.46
C SER A 95 -9.72 -10.61 -16.60
N GLY A 96 -8.83 -9.63 -16.47
CA GLY A 96 -9.04 -8.42 -15.67
C GLY A 96 -8.46 -8.45 -14.25
N ASN A 97 -7.45 -9.29 -13.97
CA ASN A 97 -6.81 -9.34 -12.66
C ASN A 97 -5.73 -8.26 -12.48
N VAL A 98 -5.19 -7.72 -13.57
CA VAL A 98 -4.18 -6.67 -13.54
C VAL A 98 -4.82 -5.35 -13.97
N ALA A 99 -4.73 -4.34 -13.11
CA ALA A 99 -5.22 -3.00 -13.47
C ALA A 99 -4.32 -2.37 -14.54
N ILE A 100 -4.89 -1.83 -15.61
CA ILE A 100 -4.19 -1.17 -16.72
C ILE A 100 -4.59 0.29 -16.71
N VAL A 101 -3.61 1.15 -16.46
CA VAL A 101 -3.79 2.60 -16.46
C VAL A 101 -2.88 3.20 -17.49
N ALA A 102 -3.44 4.00 -18.39
CA ALA A 102 -2.62 4.73 -19.34
C ALA A 102 -2.42 6.19 -18.91
N SER A 103 -1.31 6.75 -19.36
CA SER A 103 -0.84 8.09 -19.01
C SER A 103 -0.90 8.94 -20.27
N TRP A 104 -1.78 9.94 -20.30
CA TRP A 104 -2.04 10.78 -21.46
C TRP A 104 -1.61 12.23 -21.23
N PRO A 105 -1.10 12.92 -22.27
CA PRO A 105 -0.97 14.37 -22.26
C PRO A 105 -2.32 15.03 -21.92
N HIS A 106 -2.27 16.15 -21.18
CA HIS A 106 -3.44 16.92 -20.80
C HIS A 106 -4.41 17.14 -22.00
N ALA A 107 -5.70 16.92 -21.77
CA ALA A 107 -6.82 17.10 -22.73
C ALA A 107 -7.10 16.00 -23.78
N PHE A 108 -6.52 14.79 -23.66
CA PHE A 108 -6.74 13.71 -24.66
C PHE A 108 -7.62 12.52 -24.20
N LEU A 109 -8.67 12.76 -23.40
CA LEU A 109 -9.78 11.79 -23.25
C LEU A 109 -10.75 11.97 -24.41
N ARG A 110 -10.30 11.74 -25.64
CA ARG A 110 -11.19 11.89 -26.81
C ARG A 110 -12.09 10.68 -27.02
N ASP A 111 -11.82 9.55 -26.39
CA ASP A 111 -12.57 8.33 -26.65
C ASP A 111 -12.58 7.37 -25.44
N LEU A 112 -13.45 7.64 -24.46
CA LEU A 112 -13.68 6.76 -23.31
C LEU A 112 -14.15 5.36 -23.75
N GLU A 113 -14.87 5.28 -24.88
CA GLU A 113 -15.33 4.02 -25.48
C GLU A 113 -14.13 3.18 -25.93
N ALA A 114 -13.20 3.79 -26.68
CA ALA A 114 -11.99 3.09 -27.13
C ALA A 114 -11.10 2.62 -25.98
N CYS A 115 -11.03 3.38 -24.87
CA CYS A 115 -10.34 2.93 -23.65
C CYS A 115 -10.99 1.68 -23.06
N TYR A 116 -12.32 1.70 -22.93
CA TYR A 116 -13.08 0.59 -22.37
C TYR A 116 -12.99 -0.67 -23.25
N GLU A 117 -13.17 -0.53 -24.57
CA GLU A 117 -13.07 -1.64 -25.53
C GLU A 117 -11.66 -2.25 -25.57
N ALA A 118 -10.62 -1.44 -25.38
CA ALA A 118 -9.26 -1.94 -25.26
C ALA A 118 -8.96 -2.62 -23.92
N GLY A 119 -9.84 -2.46 -22.92
CA GLY A 119 -9.70 -3.00 -21.57
C GLY A 119 -8.79 -2.17 -20.66
N ILE A 120 -8.69 -0.85 -20.91
CA ILE A 120 -8.02 0.10 -20.02
C ILE A 120 -8.97 0.49 -18.89
N ASP A 121 -8.48 0.45 -17.66
CA ASP A 121 -9.28 0.61 -16.44
C ASP A 121 -9.35 2.06 -15.95
N ASP A 122 -8.29 2.84 -16.12
CA ASP A 122 -8.24 4.25 -15.70
C ASP A 122 -7.16 5.03 -16.47
N HIS A 123 -7.04 6.33 -16.18
CA HIS A 123 -6.09 7.23 -16.83
C HIS A 123 -5.40 8.18 -15.86
N LEU A 124 -4.18 8.60 -16.23
CA LEU A 124 -3.42 9.65 -15.57
C LEU A 124 -3.10 10.80 -16.52
N PRO A 125 -3.32 12.06 -16.12
CA PRO A 125 -2.81 13.19 -16.87
C PRO A 125 -1.27 13.26 -16.72
N GLN A 126 -0.60 13.59 -17.82
CA GLN A 126 0.83 13.92 -17.81
C GLN A 126 1.05 15.43 -17.66
N PRO A 127 1.98 15.87 -16.78
CA PRO A 127 2.70 15.05 -15.80
C PRO A 127 1.79 14.65 -14.64
N ALA A 128 1.86 13.38 -14.20
CA ALA A 128 1.03 12.90 -13.09
C ALA A 128 1.38 13.65 -11.80
N SER A 129 0.39 14.15 -11.06
CA SER A 129 0.64 14.72 -9.73
C SER A 129 0.76 13.60 -8.68
N MET A 130 1.45 13.85 -7.56
CA MET A 130 1.49 12.90 -6.44
C MET A 130 0.08 12.56 -5.93
N ALA A 131 -0.83 13.54 -5.90
CA ALA A 131 -2.21 13.35 -5.46
C ALA A 131 -3.01 12.47 -6.44
N ALA A 132 -2.88 12.70 -7.75
CA ALA A 132 -3.55 11.88 -8.76
C ALA A 132 -3.04 10.44 -8.73
N LEU A 133 -1.73 10.25 -8.61
CA LEU A 133 -1.12 8.93 -8.49
C LEU A 133 -1.57 8.22 -7.20
N ALA A 134 -1.53 8.89 -6.05
CA ALA A 134 -1.96 8.32 -4.78
C ALA A 134 -3.43 7.86 -4.78
N ARG A 135 -4.34 8.66 -5.36
CA ARG A 135 -5.75 8.30 -5.54
C ARG A 135 -5.88 7.00 -6.33
N LEU A 136 -5.17 6.94 -7.44
CA LEU A 136 -5.27 5.84 -8.39
C LEU A 136 -4.66 4.55 -7.82
N MET A 137 -3.54 4.67 -7.14
CA MET A 137 -2.95 3.55 -6.40
C MET A 137 -3.91 3.01 -5.33
N ALA A 138 -4.54 3.88 -4.54
CA ALA A 138 -5.50 3.45 -3.51
C ALA A 138 -6.75 2.75 -4.09
N GLN A 139 -7.11 3.04 -5.34
CA GLN A 139 -8.25 2.43 -6.02
C GLN A 139 -7.92 1.05 -6.62
N TRP A 140 -6.82 0.95 -7.36
CA TRP A 140 -6.57 -0.19 -8.25
C TRP A 140 -5.60 -1.22 -7.70
N LEU A 141 -4.59 -0.73 -7.00
CA LEU A 141 -3.65 -1.57 -6.29
C LEU A 141 -3.56 -1.02 -4.89
N PRO A 142 -4.65 -1.04 -4.11
CA PRO A 142 -4.51 -0.73 -2.70
C PRO A 142 -3.44 -1.69 -2.22
N LEU A 143 -2.31 -1.14 -1.75
CA LEU A 143 -1.44 -1.95 -0.90
C LEU A 143 -2.41 -2.61 0.08
N PRO A 144 -2.39 -3.96 0.22
CA PRO A 144 -3.17 -4.60 1.26
C PRO A 144 -2.88 -3.73 2.46
N VAL A 145 -3.92 -3.08 2.97
CA VAL A 145 -3.71 -2.13 4.02
C VAL A 145 -3.01 -2.99 5.06
N ALA A 146 -1.72 -2.79 5.28
CA ALA A 146 -1.07 -3.28 6.47
C ALA A 146 -1.82 -2.46 7.51
N GLY A 147 -2.99 -2.95 7.96
CA GLY A 147 -4.17 -2.11 8.17
C GLY A 147 -3.80 -0.79 8.81
N GLU A 148 -3.96 0.34 8.11
CA GLU A 148 -3.48 1.68 8.49
C GLU A 148 -1.95 1.84 8.59
N ALA A 149 -1.36 2.73 7.77
CA ALA A 149 0.07 3.08 7.71
C ALA A 149 0.84 2.84 9.03
N THR A 150 1.72 1.84 9.01
CA THR A 150 2.42 1.36 10.20
C THR A 150 3.62 2.21 10.59
N LEU A 151 3.97 3.23 9.80
CA LEU A 151 5.08 4.15 10.06
C LEU A 151 4.93 5.46 9.29
N ASP A 152 5.12 6.61 9.96
CA ASP A 152 5.16 7.93 9.34
C ASP A 152 6.61 8.23 8.89
N PRO A 153 6.91 8.23 7.58
CA PRO A 153 8.26 8.44 7.09
C PRO A 153 8.79 9.85 7.38
N ALA A 154 7.92 10.86 7.49
CA ALA A 154 8.34 12.23 7.80
C ALA A 154 8.83 12.34 9.26
N ARG A 155 8.14 11.67 10.19
CA ARG A 155 8.57 11.58 11.60
C ARG A 155 9.88 10.82 11.75
N LEU A 156 10.00 9.67 11.10
CA LEU A 156 11.23 8.89 11.12
C LEU A 156 12.40 9.70 10.56
N ASN A 157 12.20 10.38 9.44
CA ASN A 157 13.24 11.21 8.82
C ASN A 157 13.64 12.40 9.71
N ALA A 158 12.68 13.03 10.39
CA ALA A 158 12.95 14.09 11.35
C ALA A 158 13.75 13.57 12.55
N LEU A 159 13.41 12.39 13.07
CA LEU A 159 14.13 11.75 14.18
C LEU A 159 15.56 11.36 13.79
N ALA A 160 15.75 10.93 12.54
CA ALA A 160 17.04 10.55 11.98
C ALA A 160 17.89 11.75 11.47
N GLY A 161 17.39 12.99 11.61
CA GLY A 161 18.08 14.18 11.12
C GLY A 161 18.30 14.21 9.60
N GLY A 162 17.43 13.56 8.83
CA GLY A 162 17.56 13.46 7.37
C GLY A 162 18.49 12.35 6.87
N SER A 163 19.08 11.56 7.77
CA SER A 163 20.07 10.52 7.42
C SER A 163 19.43 9.14 7.28
N THR A 164 19.43 8.58 6.06
CA THR A 164 18.88 7.24 5.79
C THR A 164 19.54 6.14 6.63
N PRO A 165 20.88 6.06 6.78
CA PRO A 165 21.50 5.03 7.62
C PRO A 165 21.09 5.12 9.10
N VAL A 166 20.89 6.34 9.61
CA VAL A 166 20.41 6.56 10.99
C VAL A 166 18.95 6.12 11.11
N ALA A 167 18.12 6.42 10.12
CA ALA A 167 16.72 5.98 10.09
C ALA A 167 16.62 4.44 10.11
N GLU A 168 17.46 3.75 9.36
CA GLU A 168 17.51 2.28 9.34
C GLU A 168 17.97 1.71 10.67
N SER A 169 19.02 2.26 11.27
CA SER A 169 19.48 1.88 12.62
C SER A 169 18.37 2.03 13.66
N LEU A 170 17.64 3.16 13.65
CA LEU A 170 16.52 3.40 14.55
C LEU A 170 15.38 2.40 14.34
N LEU A 171 15.10 2.01 13.09
CA LEU A 171 14.09 0.99 12.79
C LEU A 171 14.51 -0.40 13.27
N GLN A 172 15.80 -0.76 13.15
CA GLN A 172 16.33 -2.03 13.66
C GLN A 172 16.24 -2.10 15.19
N ASP A 173 16.67 -1.04 15.88
CA ASP A 173 16.59 -0.93 17.35
C ASP A 173 15.14 -1.00 17.83
N PHE A 174 14.25 -0.28 17.16
CA PHE A 174 12.81 -0.31 17.43
C PHE A 174 12.23 -1.72 17.23
N ALA A 175 12.58 -2.41 16.14
CA ALA A 175 12.09 -3.76 15.84
C ALA A 175 12.51 -4.75 16.95
N ALA A 176 13.77 -4.69 17.37
CA ALA A 176 14.29 -5.53 18.45
C ALA A 176 13.57 -5.26 19.78
N SER A 177 13.38 -3.98 20.13
CA SER A 177 12.65 -3.56 21.33
C SER A 177 11.20 -4.03 21.30
N ASN A 178 10.50 -3.80 20.19
CA ASN A 178 9.09 -4.18 20.02
C ASN A 178 8.89 -5.70 20.13
N ALA A 179 9.80 -6.50 19.58
CA ALA A 179 9.76 -7.96 19.71
C ALA A 179 9.92 -8.43 21.17
N ALA A 180 10.81 -7.78 21.94
CA ALA A 180 10.99 -8.07 23.36
C ALA A 180 9.75 -7.68 24.18
N ASP A 181 9.20 -6.49 23.93
CA ASP A 181 7.98 -6.00 24.59
C ASP A 181 6.78 -6.88 24.28
N ARG A 182 6.60 -7.32 23.03
CA ARG A 182 5.53 -8.23 22.63
C ARG A 182 5.58 -9.54 23.41
N ARG A 183 6.76 -10.15 23.54
CA ARG A 183 6.94 -11.38 24.35
C ARG A 183 6.65 -11.14 25.82
N ALA A 184 7.05 -10.00 26.37
CA ALA A 184 6.76 -9.64 27.75
C ALA A 184 5.25 -9.44 27.98
N LEU A 185 4.57 -8.80 27.04
CA LEU A 185 3.14 -8.49 27.10
C LEU A 185 2.28 -9.75 26.92
N GLN A 186 2.69 -10.70 26.06
CA GLN A 186 2.08 -12.02 25.95
C GLN A 186 2.16 -12.81 27.27
N ARG A 187 3.31 -12.77 27.97
CA ARG A 187 3.44 -13.39 29.31
C ARG A 187 2.55 -12.69 30.34
N ALA A 188 2.46 -11.37 30.31
CA ALA A 188 1.61 -10.60 31.21
C ALA A 188 0.12 -10.95 31.02
N PHE A 189 -0.34 -11.13 29.77
CA PHE A 189 -1.69 -11.61 29.49
C PHE A 189 -1.94 -13.04 29.98
N ALA A 190 -1.00 -13.96 29.76
CA ALA A 190 -1.10 -15.34 30.24
C ALA A 190 -1.22 -15.40 31.78
N LEU A 191 -0.49 -14.55 32.49
CA LEU A 191 -0.52 -14.43 33.95
C LEU A 191 -1.64 -13.51 34.47
N ARG A 192 -2.40 -12.86 33.58
CA ARG A 192 -3.43 -11.86 33.92
C ARG A 192 -2.89 -10.70 34.80
N ASP A 193 -1.62 -10.35 34.64
CA ASP A 193 -0.97 -9.26 35.38
C ASP A 193 -1.29 -7.91 34.71
N LEU A 194 -2.39 -7.29 35.16
CA LEU A 194 -2.86 -6.01 34.63
C LEU A 194 -1.85 -4.87 34.82
N ALA A 195 -1.05 -4.90 35.89
CA ALA A 195 -0.03 -3.89 36.14
C ALA A 195 1.14 -4.01 35.15
N ALA A 196 1.58 -5.23 34.86
CA ALA A 196 2.58 -5.48 33.82
C ALA A 196 2.05 -5.12 32.42
N ILE A 197 0.80 -5.48 32.08
CA ILE A 197 0.17 -5.10 30.80
C ILE A 197 0.20 -3.58 30.62
N GLY A 198 -0.22 -2.83 31.64
CA GLY A 198 -0.25 -1.36 31.58
C GLY A 198 1.11 -0.71 31.40
N ARG A 199 2.12 -1.14 32.17
CA ARG A 199 3.48 -0.59 32.08
C ARG A 199 4.13 -0.85 30.72
N ILE A 200 4.01 -2.07 30.20
CA ILE A 200 4.59 -2.43 28.89
C ILE A 200 3.83 -1.70 27.78
N ALA A 201 2.50 -1.65 27.84
CA ALA A 201 1.70 -0.91 26.85
C ALA A 201 2.05 0.58 26.81
N HIS A 202 2.31 1.22 27.96
CA HIS A 202 2.77 2.61 28.02
C HIS A 202 4.11 2.81 27.31
N ALA A 203 5.08 1.93 27.54
CA ALA A 203 6.40 1.98 26.91
C ALA A 203 6.29 1.81 25.38
N VAL A 204 5.55 0.79 24.93
CA VAL A 204 5.31 0.50 23.50
C VAL A 204 4.61 1.68 22.83
N ARG A 205 3.61 2.30 23.47
CA ARG A 205 2.92 3.48 22.94
C ARG A 205 3.89 4.63 22.70
N GLY A 206 4.78 4.92 23.65
CA GLY A 206 5.76 6.00 23.54
C GLY A 206 6.72 5.78 22.37
N ALA A 207 7.31 4.59 22.29
CA ALA A 207 8.21 4.24 21.20
C ALA A 207 7.51 4.29 19.83
N ALA A 208 6.32 3.70 19.72
CA ALA A 208 5.52 3.71 18.50
C ALA A 208 5.16 5.13 18.05
N GLN A 209 4.81 6.04 18.97
CA GLN A 209 4.52 7.43 18.62
C GLN A 209 5.74 8.19 18.08
N ALA A 210 6.93 7.94 18.63
CA ALA A 210 8.18 8.59 18.24
C ALA A 210 8.54 8.30 16.79
N ILE A 211 8.41 7.02 16.37
CA ILE A 211 8.69 6.61 14.99
C ILE A 211 7.48 6.75 14.05
N GLY A 212 6.31 7.15 14.58
CA GLY A 212 5.10 7.32 13.79
C GLY A 212 4.32 6.04 13.47
N ALA A 213 4.51 4.97 14.25
CA ALA A 213 3.73 3.74 14.17
C ALA A 213 2.34 3.91 14.80
N ALA A 214 1.47 4.63 14.10
CA ALA A 214 0.19 5.11 14.62
C ALA A 214 -0.76 3.98 15.09
N ARG A 215 -0.82 2.86 14.34
CA ARG A 215 -1.68 1.73 14.70
C ARG A 215 -1.23 1.05 15.99
N LEU A 216 0.06 0.74 16.10
CA LEU A 216 0.61 0.13 17.32
C LEU A 216 0.44 1.06 18.52
N ALA A 217 0.67 2.37 18.34
CA ALA A 217 0.41 3.36 19.38
C ALA A 217 -1.06 3.37 19.83
N ARG A 218 -2.01 3.25 18.89
CA ARG A 218 -3.46 3.21 19.20
C ARG A 218 -3.82 1.94 19.96
N ALA A 219 -3.37 0.78 19.49
CA ALA A 219 -3.62 -0.50 20.16
C ALA A 219 -3.03 -0.52 21.58
N ALA A 220 -1.80 -0.02 21.75
CA ALA A 220 -1.16 0.12 23.05
C ALA A 220 -1.93 1.09 23.98
N SER A 221 -2.52 2.16 23.43
CA SER A 221 -3.33 3.12 24.19
C SER A 221 -4.60 2.48 24.76
N VAL A 222 -5.21 1.54 24.03
CA VAL A 222 -6.39 0.79 24.53
C VAL A 222 -6.02 -0.06 25.74
N LEU A 223 -4.89 -0.78 25.67
CA LEU A 223 -4.39 -1.58 26.80
C LEU A 223 -4.03 -0.71 28.01
N GLU A 224 -3.38 0.44 27.78
CA GLU A 224 -3.05 1.39 28.83
C GLU A 224 -4.31 1.99 29.49
N ALA A 225 -5.34 2.32 28.69
CA ALA A 225 -6.61 2.82 29.21
C ALA A 225 -7.34 1.77 30.06
N ALA A 226 -7.33 0.50 29.64
CA ALA A 226 -7.88 -0.60 30.41
C ALA A 226 -7.17 -0.78 31.76
N TRP A 227 -5.83 -0.65 31.79
CA TRP A 227 -5.05 -0.64 33.03
C TRP A 227 -5.43 0.52 33.95
N ARG A 228 -5.53 1.76 33.44
CA ARG A 228 -5.93 2.94 34.25
C ARG A 228 -7.30 2.79 34.90
N ARG A 229 -8.19 2.03 34.24
CA ARG A 229 -9.55 1.72 34.73
C ARG A 229 -9.60 0.47 35.61
N SER A 230 -8.49 -0.22 35.82
CA SER A 230 -8.43 -1.53 36.48
C SER A 230 -9.35 -2.59 35.83
N ASP A 231 -9.49 -2.54 34.50
CA ASP A 231 -10.45 -3.31 33.70
C ASP A 231 -9.73 -4.39 32.88
N LEU A 232 -9.46 -5.54 33.52
CA LEU A 232 -8.82 -6.69 32.88
C LEU A 232 -9.61 -7.26 31.69
N PRO A 233 -10.96 -7.41 31.74
CA PRO A 233 -11.74 -7.85 30.58
C PRO A 233 -11.53 -6.98 29.34
N SER A 234 -11.53 -5.65 29.48
CA SER A 234 -11.25 -4.74 28.36
C SER A 234 -9.82 -4.88 27.84
N ALA A 235 -8.83 -5.11 28.72
CA ALA A 235 -7.46 -5.37 28.30
C ALA A 235 -7.35 -6.66 27.48
N LEU A 236 -8.01 -7.74 27.91
CA LEU A 236 -8.06 -9.02 27.19
C LEU A 236 -8.76 -8.90 25.84
N ALA A 237 -9.85 -8.13 25.75
CA ALA A 237 -10.53 -7.86 24.50
C ALA A 237 -9.66 -7.08 23.50
N GLY A 238 -8.74 -6.23 23.99
CA GLY A 238 -7.80 -5.48 23.18
C GLY A 238 -6.57 -6.28 22.71
N GLN A 239 -6.25 -7.42 23.35
CA GLN A 239 -5.07 -8.23 23.04
C GLN A 239 -4.96 -8.63 21.56
N PRO A 240 -6.02 -9.16 20.90
CA PRO A 240 -5.91 -9.59 19.50
C PRO A 240 -5.60 -8.43 18.56
N ASP A 241 -6.06 -7.21 18.86
CA ASP A 241 -5.78 -6.05 18.02
C ASP A 241 -4.34 -5.56 18.16
N PHE A 242 -3.81 -5.60 19.39
CA PHE A 242 -2.39 -5.35 19.64
C PHE A 242 -1.49 -6.37 18.92
N ASP A 243 -1.82 -7.66 19.01
CA ASP A 243 -1.04 -8.71 18.30
C ASP A 243 -1.08 -8.54 16.78
N ARG A 244 -2.23 -8.14 16.21
CA ARG A 244 -2.32 -7.81 14.78
C ARG A 244 -1.50 -6.57 14.43
N ALA A 245 -1.51 -5.54 15.27
CA ALA A 245 -0.72 -4.33 15.07
C ALA A 245 0.79 -4.60 15.10
N CYS A 246 1.27 -5.44 16.02
CA CYS A 246 2.67 -5.87 16.03
C CYS A 246 3.03 -6.67 14.77
N THR A 247 2.22 -7.67 14.42
CA THR A 247 2.49 -8.53 13.25
C THR A 247 2.54 -7.73 11.96
N GLY A 248 1.58 -6.82 11.74
CA GLY A 248 1.60 -5.96 10.55
C GLY A 248 2.81 -5.02 10.50
N LEU A 249 3.32 -4.58 11.66
CA LEU A 249 4.54 -3.77 11.72
C LEU A 249 5.79 -4.59 11.45
N ASP A 250 5.88 -5.80 12.00
CA ASP A 250 6.99 -6.72 11.78
C ASP A 250 7.10 -7.08 10.28
N ASP A 251 5.98 -7.39 9.62
CA ASP A 251 5.91 -7.67 8.19
C ASP A 251 6.37 -6.46 7.36
N TYR A 252 5.91 -5.26 7.72
CA TYR A 252 6.31 -4.02 7.06
C TYR A 252 7.82 -3.74 7.19
N LEU A 253 8.37 -3.89 8.40
CA LEU A 253 9.78 -3.67 8.67
C LEU A 253 10.66 -4.69 7.94
N ALA A 254 10.24 -5.96 7.89
CA ALA A 254 10.94 -7.00 7.14
C ALA A 254 11.04 -6.66 5.64
N LEU A 255 9.93 -6.23 5.03
CA LEU A 255 9.92 -5.80 3.63
C LEU A 255 10.83 -4.60 3.40
N ARG A 256 10.75 -3.59 4.27
CA ARG A 256 11.52 -2.34 4.12
C ARG A 256 13.01 -2.55 4.30
N LEU A 257 13.44 -3.31 5.31
CA LEU A 257 14.86 -3.58 5.56
C LEU A 257 15.45 -4.52 4.50
N SER A 258 14.66 -5.42 3.91
CA SER A 258 15.12 -6.26 2.80
C SER A 258 15.32 -5.51 1.47
N ALA A 259 14.66 -4.37 1.30
CA ALA A 259 14.78 -3.53 0.10
C ALA A 259 15.95 -2.53 0.15
N SER A 260 16.56 -2.33 1.33
CA SER A 260 17.73 -1.46 1.53
C SER A 260 19.07 -2.21 1.50
N ALA A 261 19.06 -3.54 1.41
CA ALA A 261 20.25 -4.40 1.35
C ALA A 261 20.65 -4.72 -0.10
#